data_AF-A0A5J4QFF9-F1
#
_entry.id   AF-A0A5J4QFF9-F1
#
_cell.length_a   1.000
_cell.length_b   1.000
_cell.length_c   1.000
_cell.angle_alpha   90.00
_cell.angle_beta   90.00
_cell.angle_gamma   90.00
#
_symmetry.space_group_name_H-M   'P 1'
#
loop_
_entity.id
_entity.type
_entity.pdbx_description
1 polymer ?
#
loop_
_entity_poly.entity_id
_entity_poly.type
_entity_poly.pdbx_seq_one_letter_code
_entity_poly.pdbx_strand_id
1 'polypeptide(L)' 'MMKDKKGGRPKLSPAEKSKYRVPVRLCTQDFYDLKAKAKTAGMNCTELARMAITNGTSREDRAGKTECG' A
#
# COMPACT_ATOMS: atom_id res chain seq x y z
N MET A 1 -28.31 32.87 -8.70
CA MET A 1 -27.95 31.46 -8.99
C MET A 1 -27.11 30.93 -7.85
N MET A 2 -27.71 30.14 -6.95
CA MET A 2 -26.99 29.40 -5.92
C MET A 2 -27.16 27.92 -6.24
N LYS A 3 -26.06 27.20 -6.40
CA LYS A 3 -26.04 25.74 -6.54
C LYS A 3 -25.19 25.20 -5.40
N ASP A 4 -25.83 25.02 -4.26
CA ASP A 4 -25.21 24.44 -3.09
C ASP A 4 -25.28 22.90 -3.14
N LYS A 5 -24.11 22.31 -2.90
CA LYS A 5 -23.86 20.98 -2.31
C LYS A 5 -24.21 19.74 -3.12
N LYS A 6 -23.25 19.31 -3.96
CA LYS A 6 -22.99 17.88 -4.18
C LYS A 6 -22.04 17.40 -3.10
N GLY A 7 -22.60 16.93 -1.98
CA GLY A 7 -21.87 16.34 -0.86
C GLY A 7 -21.24 14.99 -1.24
N GLY A 8 -20.11 15.02 -1.90
CA GLY A 8 -19.26 13.86 -2.16
C GLY A 8 -17.81 14.15 -1.79
N ARG A 9 -17.03 13.11 -1.43
CA ARG A 9 -15.62 13.20 -1.05
C ARG A 9 -14.87 14.09 -2.06
N PRO A 10 -14.21 15.18 -1.62
CA PRO A 10 -13.48 16.06 -2.51
C PRO A 10 -12.53 15.25 -3.39
N LYS A 11 -12.60 15.44 -4.71
CA LYS A 11 -11.59 14.92 -5.63
C LYS A 11 -10.32 15.72 -5.40
N LEU A 12 -9.55 15.29 -4.40
CA LEU A 12 -8.27 15.86 -4.07
C LEU A 12 -7.37 15.81 -5.29
N SER A 13 -6.75 16.93 -5.62
CA SER A 13 -5.75 16.97 -6.68
C SER A 13 -4.62 15.97 -6.37
N PRO A 14 -3.86 15.48 -7.37
CA PRO A 14 -2.73 14.58 -7.13
C PRO A 14 -1.73 15.14 -6.10
N ALA A 15 -1.56 16.46 -6.07
CA ALA A 15 -0.73 17.17 -5.09
C ALA A 15 -1.31 17.13 -3.67
N GLU A 16 -2.63 17.24 -3.52
CA GLU A 16 -3.29 17.13 -2.21
C GLU A 16 -3.36 15.67 -1.72
N LYS A 17 -3.45 14.69 -2.63
CA LYS A 17 -3.38 13.25 -2.30
C LYS A 17 -2.04 12.84 -1.68
N SER A 18 -0.94 13.42 -2.14
CA SER A 18 0.41 13.19 -1.57
C SER A 18 0.59 13.75 -0.16
N LYS A 19 -0.28 14.66 0.31
CA LYS A 19 -0.27 15.16 1.69
C LYS A 19 -0.86 14.18 2.70
N TYR A 20 -1.64 13.18 2.27
CA TYR A 20 -2.19 12.16 3.17
C TYR A 20 -1.12 11.14 3.54
N ARG A 21 -0.21 11.55 4.42
CA ARG A 21 0.73 10.63 5.06
C ARG A 21 0.01 9.90 6.17
N VAL A 22 -0.11 8.57 6.06
CA VAL A 22 -0.60 7.72 7.15
C VAL A 22 0.61 7.28 7.98
N PRO A 23 0.76 7.73 9.24
CA PRO A 23 1.79 7.20 10.11
C PRO A 23 1.43 5.77 10.52
N VAL A 24 2.29 4.81 10.20
CA VAL A 24 2.14 3.41 10.62
C VAL A 24 3.15 3.12 11.71
N ARG A 25 2.68 2.58 12.83
CA ARG A 25 3.55 2.06 13.90
C ARG A 25 3.72 0.57 13.67
N LEU A 26 4.97 0.11 13.65
CA LEU A 26 5.35 -1.29 13.47
C LEU A 26 6.21 -1.72 14.66
N CYS A 27 6.15 -2.98 15.06
CA CYS A 27 7.10 -3.52 16.01
C CYS A 27 8.49 -3.65 15.35
N THR A 28 9.55 -3.69 16.16
CA THR A 28 10.93 -3.80 15.65
C THR A 28 11.09 -5.01 14.74
N GLN A 29 10.54 -6.16 15.12
CA GLN A 29 10.57 -7.39 14.33
C GLN A 29 9.90 -7.19 12.96
N ASP A 30 8.65 -6.73 12.95
CA ASP A 30 7.87 -6.51 11.72
C ASP A 30 8.56 -5.53 10.76
N PHE A 31 9.25 -4.53 11.29
CA PHE A 31 10.00 -3.57 10.47
C PHE A 31 11.18 -4.23 9.74
N TYR A 32 11.95 -5.08 10.42
CA TYR A 32 13.06 -5.79 9.79
C TYR A 32 12.57 -6.85 8.81
N ASP A 33 11.45 -7.51 9.10
CA ASP A 33 10.83 -8.47 8.18
C ASP A 33 10.30 -7.78 6.92
N LEU A 34 9.66 -6.62 7.06
CA LEU A 34 9.24 -5.79 5.92
C LEU A 34 10.44 -5.35 5.09
N LYS A 35 11.53 -4.93 5.74
CA LYS A 35 12.76 -4.50 5.07
C LYS A 35 13.44 -5.64 4.31
N ALA A 36 13.46 -6.84 4.88
CA ALA A 36 14.00 -8.02 4.22
C ALA A 36 13.16 -8.39 2.99
N LYS A 37 11.82 -8.43 3.13
CA LYS A 37 10.89 -8.71 2.03
C LYS A 37 10.98 -7.67 0.90
N ALA A 38 11.17 -6.40 1.26
CA ALA A 38 11.36 -5.32 0.29
C ALA A 38 12.65 -5.51 -0.52
N LYS A 39 13.77 -5.87 0.15
CA LYS A 39 15.04 -6.18 -0.52
C LYS A 39 14.93 -7.36 -1.48
N THR A 40 14.26 -8.44 -1.07
CA THR A 40 14.08 -9.62 -1.95
C THR A 40 13.20 -9.31 -3.16
N ALA A 41 12.19 -8.45 -2.99
CA ALA A 41 11.33 -8.00 -4.09
C ALA A 41 11.96 -6.88 -4.95
N GLY A 42 13.12 -6.35 -4.56
CA GLY A 42 13.77 -5.22 -5.23
C GLY A 42 13.00 -3.90 -5.14
N MET A 43 12.10 -3.75 -4.17
CA MET A 43 11.23 -2.58 -4.01
C MET A 43 11.59 -1.77 -2.76
N ASN A 44 11.16 -0.51 -2.69
CA ASN A 44 11.26 0.24 -1.44
C ASN A 44 10.19 -0.24 -0.43
N CYS A 45 10.50 -0.14 0.87
CA CYS A 45 9.60 -0.59 1.95
C CYS A 45 8.23 0.10 1.88
N THR A 46 8.21 1.38 1.53
CA THR A 46 6.97 2.17 1.39
C THR A 46 6.12 1.71 0.23
N GLU A 47 6.74 1.32 -0.89
CA GLU A 47 6.01 0.83 -2.07
C GLU A 47 5.43 -0.55 -1.81
N LEU A 48 6.23 -1.43 -1.18
CA LEU A 48 5.75 -2.73 -0.73
C LEU A 48 4.57 -2.59 0.25
N ALA A 49 4.64 -1.67 1.21
CA ALA A 49 3.55 -1.42 2.15
C ALA A 49 2.29 -0.87 1.44
N ARG A 50 2.45 0.05 0.48
CA ARG A 50 1.32 0.56 -0.32
C ARG A 50 0.68 -0.53 -1.16
N MET A 51 1.48 -1.39 -1.80
CA MET A 51 0.98 -2.54 -2.55
C MET A 51 0.24 -3.50 -1.63
N ALA A 52 0.78 -3.81 -0.45
CA ALA A 52 0.12 -4.70 0.51
C ALA A 52 -1.25 -4.16 0.99
N ILE A 53 -1.35 -2.84 1.20
CA ILE A 53 -2.60 -2.17 1.61
C ILE A 53 -3.59 -2.09 0.45
N THR A 54 -3.12 -1.75 -0.75
CA THR A 54 -3.97 -1.54 -1.94
C THR A 54 -4.48 -2.87 -2.51
N ASN A 55 -3.62 -3.90 -2.49
CA ASN A 55 -3.93 -5.20 -3.08
C ASN A 55 -4.66 -6.12 -2.10
N GLY A 56 -4.87 -5.70 -0.85
CA GLY A 56 -5.62 -6.45 0.16
C GLY A 56 -4.96 -7.77 0.52
N THR A 57 -4.13 -7.76 1.57
CA THR A 57 -3.63 -8.95 2.30
C THR A 57 -3.02 -10.09 1.46
N SER A 58 -1.69 -10.15 1.52
CA SER A 58 -0.90 -11.39 1.48
C SER A 58 -1.14 -12.32 0.26
N ARG A 59 -0.40 -12.07 -0.82
CA ARG A 59 0.17 -13.19 -1.56
C ARG A 59 1.37 -13.66 -0.73
N GLU A 60 1.12 -14.54 0.24
CA GLU A 60 2.17 -15.44 0.69
C GLU A 60 2.58 -16.21 -0.56
N ASP A 61 3.71 -15.84 -1.15
CA ASP A 61 4.42 -16.68 -2.09
C ASP A 61 4.85 -17.95 -1.36
N ARG A 62 3.89 -18.87 -1.18
CA ARG A 62 4.22 -20.28 -1.29
C ARG A 62 4.74 -20.45 -2.70
N ALA A 63 6.06 -20.52 -2.80
CA ALA A 63 6.74 -21.21 -3.87
C ALA A 63 6.13 -22.62 -3.99
N GLY A 64 5.12 -22.74 -4.83
CA GLY A 64 4.52 -23.98 -5.28
C GLY A 64 4.49 -23.89 -6.80
N LYS A 65 5.61 -24.27 -7.43
CA LYS A 65 5.61 -24.79 -8.79
C LYS A 65 4.38 -25.70 -8.97
N THR A 66 3.48 -25.37 -9.88
CA THR A 66 2.85 -26.33 -10.79
C THR A 66 2.33 -25.55 -11.99
N GLU A 67 3.14 -25.62 -13.05
CA GLU A 67 2.66 -25.83 -14.41
C GLU A 67 1.52 -26.88 -14.49
N CYS A 68 0.73 -26.76 -15.57
CA CYS A 68 -0.24 -27.71 -16.14
C CYS A 68 -1.72 -27.55 -15.70
N GLY A 69 -2.55 -27.23 -16.69
CA GLY A 69 -4.02 -27.20 -16.66
C GLY A 69 -4.56 -26.38 -17.82
#